data_AF-A0A1E4EUQ0-F1
#
_entry.id   AF-A0A1E4EUQ0-F1
#
_cell.length_a   1.000
_cell.length_b   1.000
_cell.length_c   1.000
_cell.angle_alpha   90.00
_cell.angle_beta   90.00
_cell.angle_gamma   90.00
#
_symmetry.space_group_name_H-M   'P 1'
#
loop_
_entity.id
_entity.type
_entity.pdbx_description
1 polymer ?
#
loop_
_entity_poly.entity_id
_entity_poly.type
_entity_poly.pdbx_seq_one_letter_code
_entity_poly.pdbx_strand_id
1 'polypeptide(L)'
;MTNLDKLLKAVEAGSAKETDFLASFQSSTMRHLLLRAYEGSLDAALALHEALLPGWDALIDLTADVSVSNGAKTLAEYRDYFGKAERSPARGWLLAILRAYRDLQPKKDPTSANSA
;
A
#
# COMPACT_ATOMS: atom_id res chain seq x y z
N MET A 1 13.62 9.31 4.46
CA MET A 1 12.76 8.12 4.60
C MET A 1 11.45 8.55 5.24
N THR A 2 10.34 8.38 4.53
CA THR A 2 9.00 8.84 4.97
C THR A 2 8.40 7.91 6.03
N ASN A 3 7.31 8.32 6.69
CA ASN A 3 6.58 7.42 7.60
C ASN A 3 5.99 6.23 6.83
N LEU A 4 5.55 6.44 5.59
CA LEU A 4 5.07 5.37 4.71
C LEU A 4 6.18 4.35 4.38
N ASP A 5 7.42 4.79 4.16
CA ASP A 5 8.56 3.88 3.95
C ASP A 5 8.89 3.05 5.20
N LYS A 6 8.75 3.64 6.39
CA LYS A 6 8.91 2.92 7.67
C LYS A 6 7.84 1.85 7.83
N LEU A 7 6.58 2.22 7.56
CA LEU A 7 5.45 1.32 7.63
C LEU A 7 5.61 0.14 6.65
N LEU A 8 5.99 0.41 5.40
CA LEU A 8 6.25 -0.63 4.40
C LEU A 8 7.25 -1.67 4.90
N LYS A 9 8.39 -1.22 5.44
CA LYS A 9 9.42 -2.11 6.00
C LYS A 9 8.90 -2.94 7.18
N ALA A 10 8.13 -2.32 8.07
CA ALA A 10 7.58 -3.02 9.24
C ALA A 10 6.51 -4.05 8.84
N VAL A 11 5.66 -3.74 7.85
CA VAL A 11 4.67 -4.69 7.31
C VAL A 11 5.36 -5.85 6.61
N GLU A 12 6.43 -5.59 5.85
CA GLU A 12 7.21 -6.62 5.17
C GLU A 12 7.88 -7.56 6.17
N ALA A 13 8.47 -6.99 7.24
CA ALA A 13 9.08 -7.75 8.32
C ALA A 13 8.08 -8.45 9.26
N GLY A 14 6.78 -8.12 9.19
CA GLY A 14 5.79 -8.62 10.15
C GLY A 14 5.97 -8.08 11.57
N SER A 15 6.48 -6.86 11.68
CA SER A 15 6.75 -6.18 12.95
C SER A 15 6.03 -4.83 13.08
N ALA A 16 5.09 -4.52 12.17
CA ALA A 16 4.31 -3.29 12.21
C ALA A 16 3.48 -3.18 13.49
N LYS A 17 3.56 -2.01 14.13
CA LYS A 17 2.81 -1.65 15.35
C LYS A 17 1.77 -0.59 15.03
N GLU A 18 0.77 -0.44 15.90
CA GLU A 18 -0.26 0.60 15.78
C GLU A 18 0.33 2.00 15.55
N THR A 19 1.44 2.32 16.22
CA THR A 19 2.17 3.58 16.07
C THR A 19 2.68 3.84 14.66
N ASP A 20 3.06 2.79 13.92
CA ASP A 20 3.55 2.92 12.54
C ASP A 20 2.41 3.31 11.57
N PHE A 21 1.21 2.75 11.81
CA PHE A 21 0.00 3.11 11.08
C PHE A 21 -0.45 4.53 11.43
N LEU A 22 -0.42 4.90 12.73
CA LEU A 22 -0.72 6.25 13.22
C LEU A 22 0.17 7.32 12.59
N ALA A 23 1.47 7.04 12.47
CA ALA A 23 2.41 7.97 11.87
C ALA A 23 2.18 8.18 10.36
N SER A 24 1.54 7.23 9.68
CA SER A 24 1.40 7.22 8.22
C SER A 24 0.01 7.67 7.74
N PHE A 25 -1.04 7.44 8.54
CA PHE A 25 -2.43 7.73 8.14
C PHE A 25 -3.22 8.41 9.29
N GLN A 26 -3.71 9.63 9.02
CA GLN A 26 -4.47 10.40 10.01
C GLN A 26 -5.93 9.93 10.16
N SER A 27 -6.52 9.36 9.10
CA SER A 27 -7.90 8.82 9.13
C SER A 27 -7.98 7.56 10.00
N SER A 28 -8.85 7.58 11.00
CA SER A 28 -9.12 6.42 11.87
C SER A 28 -9.65 5.22 11.10
N THR A 29 -10.55 5.45 10.14
CA THR A 29 -11.09 4.39 9.27
C THR A 29 -9.97 3.73 8.45
N MET A 30 -9.09 4.53 7.84
CA MET A 30 -7.96 3.98 7.07
C MET A 30 -7.01 3.17 7.95
N ARG A 31 -6.70 3.66 9.16
CA ARG A 31 -5.88 2.91 10.11
C ARG A 31 -6.49 1.57 10.50
N HIS A 32 -7.80 1.55 10.73
CA HIS A 32 -8.50 0.32 11.07
C HIS A 32 -8.42 -0.71 9.93
N LEU A 33 -8.65 -0.27 8.69
CA LEU A 33 -8.52 -1.14 7.51
C LEU A 33 -7.09 -1.65 7.33
N LEU A 34 -6.08 -0.79 7.50
CA LEU A 34 -4.67 -1.15 7.42
C LEU A 34 -4.29 -2.22 8.46
N LEU A 35 -4.69 -2.04 9.72
CA LEU A 35 -4.40 -2.98 10.79
C LEU A 35 -5.09 -4.33 10.53
N ARG A 36 -6.37 -4.31 10.13
CA ARG A 36 -7.13 -5.51 9.79
C ARG A 36 -6.54 -6.27 8.62
N ALA A 37 -6.11 -5.57 7.56
CA ALA A 37 -5.44 -6.18 6.42
C ALA A 37 -4.10 -6.80 6.83
N TYR A 38 -3.34 -6.11 7.70
CA TYR A 38 -2.10 -6.62 8.27
C TYR A 38 -2.31 -7.89 9.11
N GLU A 39 -3.41 -7.98 9.85
CA GLU A 39 -3.80 -9.15 10.63
C GLU A 39 -4.35 -10.31 9.79
N GLY A 40 -4.52 -10.13 8.47
CA GLY A 40 -4.94 -11.19 7.56
C GLY A 40 -6.33 -11.02 6.93
N SER A 41 -7.04 -9.92 7.19
CA SER A 41 -8.40 -9.70 6.69
C SER A 41 -8.39 -9.30 5.22
N LEU A 42 -8.80 -10.20 4.32
CA LEU A 42 -8.92 -9.92 2.89
C LEU A 42 -9.97 -8.83 2.60
N ASP A 43 -11.10 -8.81 3.30
CA ASP A 43 -12.12 -7.76 3.14
C ASP A 43 -11.57 -6.37 3.44
N ALA A 44 -10.69 -6.27 4.44
CA ALA A 44 -10.06 -5.01 4.79
C ALA A 44 -9.01 -4.59 3.74
N ALA A 45 -8.29 -5.56 3.17
CA ALA A 45 -7.37 -5.30 2.06
C ALA A 45 -8.13 -4.82 0.82
N LEU A 46 -9.28 -5.42 0.50
CA LEU A 46 -10.14 -4.98 -0.61
C LEU A 46 -10.69 -3.57 -0.36
N ALA A 47 -11.27 -3.30 0.81
CA ALA A 47 -11.80 -1.97 1.14
C ALA A 47 -10.69 -0.90 1.12
N LEU A 48 -9.47 -1.26 1.54
CA LEU A 48 -8.31 -0.37 1.46
C LEU A 48 -7.87 -0.13 0.01
N HIS A 49 -7.86 -1.17 -0.83
CA HIS A 49 -7.56 -1.08 -2.25
C HIS A 49 -8.53 -0.13 -2.96
N GLU A 50 -9.84 -0.32 -2.78
CA GLU A 50 -10.86 0.54 -3.37
C GLU A 50 -10.75 1.99 -2.90
N ALA A 51 -10.37 2.21 -1.63
CA ALA A 51 -10.23 3.54 -1.06
C ALA A 51 -8.97 4.29 -1.53
N LEU A 52 -7.83 3.62 -1.61
CA LEU A 52 -6.53 4.25 -1.93
C LEU A 52 -6.20 4.24 -3.43
N LEU A 53 -6.74 3.28 -4.17
CA LEU A 53 -6.39 3.01 -5.56
C LEU A 53 -7.65 2.85 -6.43
N PRO A 54 -8.52 3.88 -6.49
CA PRO A 54 -9.72 3.81 -7.30
C PRO A 54 -9.36 3.60 -8.79
N GLY A 55 -9.97 2.59 -9.41
CA GLY A 55 -9.73 2.23 -10.81
C GLY A 55 -8.46 1.41 -11.08
N TRP A 56 -7.83 0.88 -10.02
CA TRP A 56 -6.78 -0.12 -10.13
C TRP A 56 -7.39 -1.53 -10.04
N ASP A 57 -6.71 -2.49 -10.63
CA ASP A 57 -7.07 -3.90 -10.61
C ASP A 57 -6.14 -4.64 -9.64
N ALA A 58 -6.68 -5.66 -8.96
CA ALA A 58 -5.92 -6.52 -8.07
C ALA A 58 -5.99 -7.97 -8.56
N LEU A 59 -4.84 -8.64 -8.56
CA LEU A 59 -4.72 -10.06 -8.86
C LEU A 59 -4.12 -10.77 -7.64
N ILE A 60 -4.82 -11.79 -7.14
CA ILE A 60 -4.38 -12.58 -5.99
C ILE A 60 -4.08 -13.99 -6.51
N ASP A 61 -2.79 -14.33 -6.62
CA ASP A 61 -2.38 -15.70 -6.89
C ASP A 61 -2.19 -16.43 -5.55
N LEU A 62 -3.05 -17.43 -5.29
CA LEU A 62 -3.00 -18.24 -4.08
C LEU A 62 -1.78 -19.17 -4.01
N THR A 63 -0.99 -19.27 -5.09
CA THR A 63 0.17 -20.17 -5.20
C THR A 63 1.52 -19.46 -5.14
N ALA A 64 1.57 -18.13 -5.33
CA ALA A 64 2.84 -17.44 -5.50
C ALA A 64 2.88 -16.03 -4.87
N ASP A 65 2.10 -15.07 -5.37
CA ASP A 65 2.21 -13.64 -5.04
C ASP A 65 0.89 -12.87 -5.22
N VAL A 66 0.75 -11.71 -4.56
CA VAL A 66 -0.35 -10.77 -4.83
C VAL A 66 0.18 -9.56 -5.60
N SER A 67 -0.53 -9.13 -6.63
CA SER A 67 -0.19 -7.95 -7.41
C SER A 67 -1.34 -6.94 -7.51
N VAL A 68 -0.98 -5.67 -7.63
CA VAL A 68 -1.89 -4.55 -7.85
C VAL A 68 -1.39 -3.75 -9.04
N SER A 69 -2.22 -3.61 -10.05
CA SER A 69 -1.90 -2.99 -11.33
C SER A 69 -2.85 -1.86 -11.66
N ASN A 70 -2.39 -0.83 -12.36
CA ASN A 70 -3.30 0.20 -12.83
C ASN A 70 -3.99 -0.25 -14.13
N GLY A 71 -5.25 0.18 -14.33
CA GLY A 71 -5.99 -0.02 -15.58
C GLY A 71 -5.46 0.84 -16.75
N ALA A 72 -4.14 0.93 -16.90
CA ALA A 72 -3.48 1.76 -17.90
C ALA A 72 -3.87 1.36 -19.33
N LYS A 73 -4.04 2.36 -20.20
CA LYS A 73 -4.40 2.13 -21.61
C LYS A 73 -3.18 1.84 -22.49
N THR A 74 -1.98 2.15 -21.99
CA THR A 74 -0.72 1.98 -22.71
C THR A 74 0.33 1.29 -21.84
N LEU A 75 1.26 0.57 -22.47
CA LEU A 75 2.38 -0.08 -21.77
C LEU A 75 3.30 0.93 -21.07
N ALA A 76 3.43 2.14 -21.60
CA ALA A 76 4.25 3.18 -21.00
C ALA A 76 3.67 3.70 -19.67
N GLU A 77 2.36 3.55 -19.47
CA GLU A 77 1.64 3.97 -18.27
C GLU A 77 1.39 2.80 -17.31
N TYR A 78 1.56 1.56 -17.76
CA TYR A 78 1.33 0.35 -16.98
C TYR A 78 2.29 0.27 -15.80
N ARG A 79 1.74 0.03 -14.62
CA ARG A 79 2.45 -0.15 -13.37
C ARG A 79 1.87 -1.36 -12.66
N ASP A 80 2.75 -2.19 -12.14
CA ASP A 80 2.39 -3.36 -11.36
C ASP A 80 3.23 -3.40 -10.09
N TYR A 81 2.58 -3.70 -8.98
CA TYR A 81 3.17 -3.73 -7.65
C TYR A 81 2.89 -5.06 -7.00
N PHE A 82 3.97 -5.78 -6.69
CA PHE A 82 3.89 -7.09 -6.06
C PHE A 82 4.03 -6.97 -4.55
N GLY A 83 3.40 -7.89 -3.83
CA GLY A 83 3.60 -8.09 -2.41
C GLY A 83 3.55 -9.57 -2.05
N LYS A 84 4.60 -10.03 -1.37
CA LYS A 84 4.74 -11.41 -0.92
C LYS A 84 4.72 -11.47 0.60
N ALA A 85 3.88 -12.34 1.14
CA ALA A 85 3.91 -12.69 2.55
C ALA A 85 3.60 -14.18 2.66
N GLU A 86 4.60 -14.99 3.06
CA GLU A 86 4.63 -16.46 2.92
C GLU A 86 3.40 -17.22 3.47
N ARG A 87 2.53 -16.57 4.25
CA ARG A 87 1.33 -17.20 4.85
C ARG A 87 0.13 -16.27 4.99
N SER A 88 0.14 -15.11 4.33
CA SER A 88 -0.94 -14.12 4.49
C SER A 88 -1.16 -13.37 3.18
N PRO A 89 -2.09 -13.83 2.31
CA PRO A 89 -2.40 -13.13 1.06
C PRO A 89 -2.89 -11.70 1.32
N ALA A 90 -3.60 -11.44 2.42
CA ALA A 90 -3.99 -10.08 2.79
C ALA A 90 -2.78 -9.17 3.10
N ARG A 91 -1.72 -9.68 3.74
CA ARG A 91 -0.48 -8.91 3.94
C ARG A 91 0.29 -8.70 2.65
N GLY A 92 0.32 -9.71 1.77
CA GLY A 92 0.88 -9.55 0.42
C GLY A 92 0.15 -8.44 -0.34
N TRP A 93 -1.18 -8.46 -0.32
CA TRP A 93 -1.99 -7.42 -0.92
C TRP A 93 -1.76 -6.04 -0.30
N LEU A 94 -1.69 -5.97 1.03
CA LEU A 94 -1.37 -4.73 1.74
C LEU A 94 -0.03 -4.13 1.28
N LEU A 95 1.01 -4.96 1.10
CA LEU A 95 2.30 -4.49 0.59
C LEU A 95 2.19 -3.93 -0.83
N ALA A 96 1.45 -4.60 -1.71
CA ALA A 96 1.20 -4.13 -3.07
C ALA A 96 0.46 -2.77 -3.08
N ILE A 97 -0.61 -2.64 -2.28
CA ILE A 97 -1.38 -1.40 -2.13
C ILE A 97 -0.50 -0.25 -1.63
N LEU A 98 0.28 -0.48 -0.56
CA LEU A 98 1.14 0.55 0.03
C LEU A 98 2.26 0.99 -0.92
N ARG A 99 2.81 0.07 -1.73
CA ARG A 99 3.81 0.38 -2.76
C ARG A 99 3.20 1.24 -3.88
N ALA A 100 2.03 0.87 -4.38
CA ALA A 100 1.30 1.65 -5.38
C ALA A 100 0.94 3.05 -4.84
N TYR A 101 0.37 3.11 -3.64
CA TYR A 101 -0.03 4.37 -3.00
C TYR A 101 1.15 5.32 -2.77
N ARG A 102 2.31 4.80 -2.36
CA ARG A 102 3.55 5.58 -2.21
C ARG A 102 3.93 6.27 -3.52
N ASP A 103 3.86 5.55 -4.64
CA ASP A 103 4.26 6.07 -5.94
C ASP A 103 3.24 7.08 -6.53
N LEU A 104 2.01 7.10 -5.99
CA LEU A 104 1.00 8.13 -6.27
C LEU A 104 1.17 9.40 -5.43
N GLN A 105 1.86 9.33 -4.29
CA GLN A 105 2.09 10.52 -3.48
C GLN A 105 3.00 11.51 -4.24
N PRO A 106 2.67 12.82 -4.22
CA PRO A 106 3.55 13.82 -4.80
C PRO A 106 4.91 13.73 -4.10
N LYS A 107 5.97 13.49 -4.89
CA LYS A 107 7.34 13.66 -4.39
C LYS A 107 7.47 15.12 -3.99
N LYS A 108 7.75 15.41 -2.71
CA LYS A 108 8.08 16.77 -2.29
C LYS A 108 9.31 17.20 -3.08
N ASP A 109 9.13 18.06 -4.08
CA ASP A 109 10.25 18.70 -4.76
C ASP A 109 10.99 19.58 -3.73
N PRO A 110 12.30 19.39 -3.53
CA PRO A 110 13.06 20.18 -2.57
C PRO A 110 13.29 21.65 -3.00
N THR A 111 12.77 22.08 -4.15
CA THR A 111 13.14 23.37 -4.78
C THR A 111 12.15 24.51 -4.52
N SER A 112 10.94 24.27 -3.99
CA SER A 112 9.93 25.32 -3.81
C SER A 112 10.03 26.09 -2.47
N ALA A 113 11.15 25.99 -1.74
CA ALA A 113 11.32 26.65 -0.43
C ALA A 113 12.13 27.96 -0.47
N ASN A 114 12.56 28.45 -1.64
CA ASN A 114 13.43 29.64 -1.75
C ASN A 114 12.87 30.75 -2.65
N SER A 115 11.58 31.04 -2.56
CA SER A 115 11.00 32.24 -3.18
C SER A 115 9.80 32.74 -2.38
N ALA A 116 10.08 33.40 -1.25
CA ALA A 116 9.21 34.41 -0.64
C ALA A 116 10.05 35.31 0.26
#